data_AF-A0A1S4CQY9-F1
#
_entry.id   AF-A0A1S4CQY9-F1
#
_cell.length_a   1.000
_cell.length_b   1.000
_cell.length_c   1.000
_cell.angle_alpha   90.00
_cell.angle_beta   90.00
_cell.angle_gamma   90.00
#
_symmetry.space_group_name_H-M   'P 1'
#
loop_
_entity.id
_entity.type
_entity.pdbx_description
1 polymer ?
#
loop_
_entity_poly.entity_id
_entity_poly.type
_entity_poly.pdbx_seq_one_letter_code
_entity_poly.pdbx_strand_id
1 'polypeptide(L)'
;MQAPTPAPVLQNDDVDDDDEPLNENDDDDFDDVDQGEDLNTAHLVLAQFDKVTRTKSRWKCTLKDGIMHINNKDILFNKATGEFDF
;
A
#
# COMPACT_ATOMS: atom_id res chain seq x y z
N MET A 1 -14.98 -43.18 35.85
CA MET A 1 -13.56 -43.30 35.48
C MET A 1 -13.08 -41.90 35.12
N GLN A 2 -12.05 -41.42 35.82
CA GLN A 2 -11.43 -40.12 35.60
C GLN A 2 -10.18 -40.35 34.75
N ALA A 3 -10.03 -39.58 33.68
CA ALA A 3 -8.74 -39.20 33.09
C ALA A 3 -8.96 -37.88 32.33
N PRO A 4 -8.36 -36.76 32.79
CA PRO A 4 -8.44 -35.45 32.15
C PRO A 4 -7.21 -35.21 31.26
N THR A 5 -7.38 -34.49 30.15
CA THR A 5 -6.25 -33.99 29.35
C THR A 5 -6.72 -32.90 28.37
N PRO A 6 -5.87 -31.92 28.02
CA PRO A 6 -5.29 -30.89 28.89
C PRO A 6 -5.69 -29.48 28.43
N ALA A 7 -5.75 -28.52 29.35
CA ALA A 7 -5.83 -27.10 29.01
C ALA A 7 -4.55 -26.68 28.25
N PRO A 8 -4.64 -25.99 27.10
CA PRO A 8 -3.46 -25.38 26.52
C PRO A 8 -2.99 -24.30 27.48
N VAL A 9 -1.76 -24.48 27.92
CA VAL A 9 -1.00 -23.64 28.82
C VAL A 9 -0.85 -22.26 28.17
N LEU A 10 -1.04 -21.22 28.97
CA LEU A 10 -0.64 -19.85 28.64
C LEU A 10 0.84 -19.87 28.23
N GLN A 11 1.12 -19.68 26.95
CA GLN A 11 2.38 -19.15 26.47
C GLN A 11 2.10 -17.70 26.09
N ASN A 12 2.43 -16.82 27.04
CA ASN A 12 2.88 -15.49 26.68
C ASN A 12 4.17 -15.68 25.91
N ASP A 13 4.08 -15.68 24.58
CA ASP A 13 5.16 -15.22 23.73
C ASP A 13 4.61 -13.99 23.04
N ASP A 14 5.04 -12.84 23.56
CA ASP A 14 4.96 -11.54 22.93
C ASP A 14 5.45 -11.63 21.48
N VAL A 15 4.50 -11.77 20.55
CA VAL A 15 4.70 -11.36 19.18
C VAL A 15 3.96 -10.05 19.07
N ASP A 16 4.73 -8.97 19.13
CA ASP A 16 4.35 -7.61 18.76
C ASP A 16 3.41 -7.69 17.54
N ASP A 17 2.12 -7.51 17.80
CA ASP A 17 1.11 -7.17 16.82
C ASP A 17 1.20 -5.64 16.59
N ASP A 18 2.42 -5.20 16.28
CA ASP A 18 2.74 -3.83 15.85
C ASP A 18 2.49 -3.75 14.33
N ASP A 19 1.35 -4.28 13.91
CA ASP A 19 0.68 -3.84 12.69
C ASP A 19 0.11 -2.44 12.99
N GLU A 20 1.01 -1.47 13.21
CA GLU A 20 0.67 -0.06 13.03
C GLU A 20 0.03 0.02 11.63
N PRO A 21 -1.25 0.39 11.52
CA PRO A 21 -1.87 0.48 10.22
C PRO A 21 -1.06 1.51 9.43
N LEU A 22 -0.56 1.10 8.26
CA LEU A 22 0.29 1.90 7.36
C LEU A 22 -0.40 3.19 6.84
N ASN A 23 -1.53 3.60 7.43
CA ASN A 23 -2.33 4.76 7.08
C ASN A 23 -2.43 5.83 8.20
N GLU A 24 -1.80 5.67 9.37
CA GLU A 24 -2.00 6.63 10.47
C GLU A 24 -1.32 8.00 10.26
N ASN A 25 -0.52 8.16 9.21
CA ASN A 25 0.19 9.41 8.89
C ASN A 25 -0.06 9.91 7.45
N ASP A 26 -1.19 9.54 6.83
CA ASP A 26 -1.67 10.24 5.63
C ASP A 26 -2.39 11.52 6.10
N ASP A 27 -1.61 12.44 6.69
CA ASP A 27 -2.05 13.82 6.95
C ASP A 27 -2.28 14.47 5.58
N ASP A 28 -3.55 14.48 5.18
CA ASP A 28 -4.11 15.14 4.01
C ASP A 28 -3.98 16.68 4.11
N ASP A 29 -2.77 17.22 4.24
CA ASP A 29 -2.50 18.65 4.09
C ASP A 29 -2.46 19.00 2.60
N PHE A 30 -3.63 18.90 1.94
CA PHE A 30 -3.87 19.30 0.55
C PHE A 30 -3.97 20.84 0.36
N ASP A 31 -3.26 21.63 1.16
CA ASP A 31 -3.48 23.08 1.27
C ASP A 31 -2.39 23.93 0.59
N ASP A 32 -1.81 23.47 -0.52
CA ASP A 32 -1.07 24.39 -1.40
C ASP A 32 -1.18 24.02 -2.90
N VAL A 33 -2.41 23.93 -3.39
CA VAL A 33 -2.68 24.02 -4.83
C VAL A 33 -2.58 25.48 -5.26
N ASP A 34 -1.35 25.94 -5.51
CA ASP A 34 -1.09 27.16 -6.30
C ASP A 34 -1.75 26.99 -7.67
N GLN A 35 -2.89 27.66 -7.88
CA GLN A 35 -3.73 27.63 -9.08
C GLN A 35 -3.10 28.45 -10.23
N GLY A 36 -1.82 28.21 -10.49
CA GLY A 36 -1.03 29.01 -11.41
C GLY A 36 -0.09 28.15 -12.24
N GLU A 37 -0.55 27.84 -13.46
CA GLU A 37 0.24 27.39 -14.61
C GLU A 37 0.24 25.88 -14.91
N ASP A 38 -0.38 25.58 -16.06
CA ASP A 38 -0.66 24.29 -16.69
C ASP A 38 -1.65 23.35 -15.98
N LEU A 39 -2.91 23.46 -16.43
CA LEU A 39 -3.98 22.45 -16.32
C LEU A 39 -3.65 21.15 -17.09
N ASN A 40 -2.39 20.71 -17.10
CA ASN A 40 -2.07 19.33 -17.40
C ASN A 40 -2.56 18.53 -16.20
N THR A 41 -3.66 17.81 -16.38
CA THR A 41 -4.18 16.87 -15.40
C THR A 41 -3.02 16.08 -14.80
N ALA A 42 -2.87 16.17 -13.48
CA ALA A 42 -1.80 15.51 -12.75
C ALA A 42 -1.71 14.03 -13.14
N HIS A 43 -0.50 13.52 -13.32
CA HIS A 43 -0.31 12.09 -13.54
C HIS A 43 -0.80 11.34 -12.31
N LEU A 44 -1.86 10.55 -12.47
CA LEU A 44 -2.55 9.90 -11.37
C LEU A 44 -2.70 8.41 -11.64
N VAL A 45 -2.49 7.58 -10.62
CA VAL A 45 -2.73 6.15 -10.67
C VAL A 45 -3.56 5.76 -9.45
N LEU A 46 -4.75 5.20 -9.68
CA LEU A 46 -5.62 4.65 -8.65
C LEU A 46 -5.73 3.14 -8.89
N ALA A 47 -5.34 2.33 -7.92
CA ALA A 47 -5.31 0.87 -8.06
C ALA A 47 -5.31 0.16 -6.71
N GLN A 48 -5.62 -1.13 -6.72
CA GLN A 48 -5.32 -2.01 -5.59
C GLN A 48 -3.91 -2.58 -5.74
N PHE A 49 -3.28 -3.01 -4.65
CA PHE A 49 -2.01 -3.72 -4.71
C PHE A 49 -2.20 -5.21 -4.47
N ASP A 50 -1.41 -6.03 -5.17
CA ASP A 50 -1.24 -7.45 -4.85
C ASP A 50 -0.04 -7.64 -3.92
N LYS A 51 1.08 -6.95 -4.21
CA LYS A 51 2.34 -7.14 -3.48
C LYS A 51 3.23 -5.91 -3.61
N VAL A 52 3.79 -5.47 -2.48
CA VAL A 52 4.84 -4.46 -2.41
C VAL A 52 6.04 -5.09 -1.71
N THR A 53 7.24 -4.93 -2.28
CA THR A 53 8.48 -5.46 -1.69
C THR A 53 9.62 -4.47 -1.82
N ARG A 54 10.54 -4.54 -0.86
CA ARG A 54 11.76 -3.72 -0.84
C ARG A 54 13.00 -4.58 -0.69
N THR A 55 14.09 -4.22 -1.36
CA THR A 55 15.43 -4.75 -1.11
C THR A 55 16.43 -3.59 -1.14
N LYS A 56 16.93 -3.19 0.04
CA LYS A 56 17.70 -1.95 0.23
C LYS A 56 16.88 -0.73 -0.25
N SER A 57 17.38 0.03 -1.21
CA SER A 57 16.69 1.16 -1.84
C SER A 57 15.71 0.75 -2.95
N ARG A 58 15.75 -0.51 -3.41
CA ARG A 58 14.91 -0.96 -4.52
C ARG A 58 13.52 -1.33 -4.05
N TRP A 59 12.51 -0.74 -4.66
CA TRP A 59 11.09 -1.04 -4.49
C TRP A 59 10.54 -1.75 -5.71
N LYS A 60 9.66 -2.73 -5.46
CA LYS A 60 8.86 -3.38 -6.49
C LYS A 60 7.40 -3.43 -6.05
N CYS A 61 6.52 -2.92 -6.90
CA CYS A 61 5.08 -2.88 -6.67
C CYS A 61 4.35 -3.68 -7.75
N THR A 62 3.43 -4.54 -7.35
CA THR A 62 2.48 -5.23 -8.24
C THR A 62 1.09 -4.69 -7.92
N LEU A 63 0.48 -4.02 -8.88
CA LEU A 63 -0.84 -3.38 -8.78
C LEU A 63 -1.85 -4.13 -9.64
N LYS A 64 -3.14 -4.03 -9.29
CA LYS A 64 -4.27 -4.62 -10.03
C LYS A 64 -5.49 -3.70 -10.03
N ASP A 65 -6.42 -3.99 -10.94
CA ASP A 65 -7.74 -3.34 -11.04
C ASP A 65 -7.66 -1.82 -10.99
N GLY A 66 -6.81 -1.23 -11.84
CA GLY A 66 -6.43 0.17 -11.74
C GLY A 66 -6.76 1.03 -12.96
N ILE A 67 -6.78 2.33 -12.71
CA ILE A 67 -7.01 3.41 -13.67
C ILE A 67 -5.81 4.37 -13.57
N MET A 68 -5.26 4.75 -14.72
CA MET A 68 -4.17 5.72 -14.81
C MET A 68 -4.56 6.87 -15.72
N HIS A 69 -4.24 8.09 -15.31
CA HIS A 69 -4.28 9.27 -16.16
C HIS A 69 -2.84 9.72 -16.44
N ILE A 70 -2.33 9.48 -17.65
CA ILE A 70 -0.94 9.81 -18.03
C ILE A 70 -0.91 10.37 -19.45
N ASN A 71 -0.21 11.48 -19.66
CA ASN A 71 -0.07 12.13 -20.98
C ASN A 71 -1.42 12.38 -21.67
N ASN A 72 -2.40 12.91 -20.91
CA ASN A 72 -3.77 13.15 -21.35
C ASN A 72 -4.50 11.90 -21.88
N LYS A 73 -4.13 10.72 -21.37
CA LYS A 73 -4.77 9.45 -21.70
C LYS A 73 -5.20 8.72 -20.44
N ASP A 74 -6.44 8.23 -20.48
CA ASP A 74 -6.97 7.31 -19.48
C ASP A 74 -6.67 5.87 -19.89
N ILE A 75 -6.09 5.13 -18.96
CA ILE A 75 -5.65 3.75 -19.16
C ILE A 75 -6.26 2.89 -18.06
N LEU A 76 -7.05 1.90 -18.46
CA LEU A 76 -7.53 0.83 -17.59
C LEU A 76 -6.53 -0.32 -17.63
N PHE A 77 -6.21 -0.92 -16.49
CA PHE A 77 -5.35 -2.10 -16.42
C PHE A 77 -5.84 -3.13 -15.41
N ASN A 78 -5.73 -4.41 -15.77
CA ASN A 78 -5.97 -5.50 -14.83
C ASN A 78 -4.76 -5.74 -13.91
N LYS A 79 -3.55 -5.54 -14.43
CA LYS A 79 -2.30 -5.70 -13.68
C LYS A 79 -1.21 -4.76 -14.20
N ALA A 80 -0.45 -4.15 -13.29
CA ALA A 80 0.72 -3.33 -13.58
C ALA A 80 1.87 -3.66 -12.60
N THR A 81 3.11 -3.56 -13.08
CA THR A 81 4.31 -3.77 -12.26
C THR A 81 5.22 -2.56 -12.34
N GLY A 82 5.63 -2.03 -11.19
CA GLY A 82 6.58 -0.92 -11.09
C GLY A 82 7.83 -1.32 -10.31
N GLU A 83 8.99 -0.86 -10.77
CA GLU A 83 10.25 -0.96 -10.03
C GLU A 83 10.91 0.42 -9.99
N PHE A 84 11.34 0.87 -8.81
CA PHE A 84 12.04 2.14 -8.62
C PHE A 84 13.06 2.04 -7.48
N ASP A 85 14.10 2.86 -7.52
CA ASP A 85 15.10 2.97 -6.45
C ASP A 85 14.89 4.32 -5.74
N PHE A 86 14.95 4.33 -4.40
CA PHE A 86 14.94 5.55 -3.56
C PHE A 86 16.36 6.02 -3.23
#